data_AF-A0A0Q5LBP9-F1
#
_entry.id   AF-A0A0Q5LBP9-F1
#
_cell.length_a   1.000
_cell.length_b   1.000
_cell.length_c   1.000
_cell.angle_alpha   90.00
_cell.angle_beta   90.00
_cell.angle_gamma   90.00
#
_symmetry.space_group_name_H-M   'P 1'
#
loop_
_entity.id
_entity.type
_entity.pdbx_description
1 polymer ?
#
loop_
_entity_poly.entity_id
_entity_poly.type
_entity_poly.pdbx_seq_one_letter_code
_entity_poly.pdbx_strand_id
1 'polypeptide(L)'
;MAEQKTMVQTEILADGVTYLLAQDQDLDELKRRIEEAVATAGTFVDFVVVGNRQVSLLVTPRSRMSISVATVLFDARDTGDVDFPFGGHYDLL
;
A
#
# COMPACT_ATOMS: atom_id res chain seq x y z
N MET A 1 -17.85 -26.06 -9.23
CA MET A 1 -17.57 -25.02 -8.23
C MET A 1 -16.54 -24.11 -8.87
N ALA A 2 -16.86 -22.84 -9.16
CA ALA A 2 -15.84 -21.91 -9.63
C ALA A 2 -14.90 -21.61 -8.45
N GLU A 3 -13.60 -21.80 -8.65
CA GLU A 3 -12.60 -21.45 -7.64
C GLU A 3 -12.60 -19.93 -7.48
N GLN A 4 -12.91 -19.44 -6.27
CA GLN A 4 -12.85 -18.01 -5.99
C GLN A 4 -11.39 -17.60 -5.96
N LYS A 5 -10.95 -16.85 -6.97
CA LYS A 5 -9.60 -16.28 -6.99
C LYS A 5 -9.48 -15.28 -5.85
N THR A 6 -8.39 -15.35 -5.11
CA THR A 6 -8.04 -14.41 -4.03
C THR A 6 -6.79 -13.62 -4.40
N MET A 7 -6.53 -12.55 -3.65
CA MET A 7 -5.30 -11.77 -3.73
C MET A 7 -4.87 -11.29 -2.34
N VAL A 8 -3.61 -10.89 -2.21
CA VAL A 8 -3.08 -10.27 -1.00
C VAL A 8 -3.28 -8.76 -1.10
N GLN A 9 -3.83 -8.16 -0.05
CA GLN A 9 -3.94 -6.72 0.09
C GLN A 9 -3.21 -6.29 1.36
N THR A 10 -2.39 -5.25 1.23
CA THR A 10 -1.67 -4.66 2.36
C THR A 10 -2.18 -3.25 2.62
N GLU A 11 -2.48 -2.95 3.88
CA GLU A 11 -2.97 -1.67 4.36
C GLU A 11 -2.00 -1.10 5.39
N ILE A 12 -1.73 0.19 5.31
CA ILE A 12 -1.06 0.98 6.35
C ILE A 12 -2.05 1.98 6.91
N LEU A 13 -2.25 1.95 8.22
CA LEU A 13 -2.89 3.04 8.95
C LEU A 13 -1.79 3.85 9.63
N ALA A 14 -1.67 5.14 9.29
CA ALA A 14 -0.70 6.04 9.89
C ALA A 14 -1.40 7.32 10.36
N ASP A 15 -1.30 7.61 11.66
CA ASP A 15 -1.88 8.81 12.29
C ASP A 15 -3.37 9.04 11.94
N GLY A 16 -4.11 7.94 11.79
CA GLY A 16 -5.54 7.94 11.45
C GLY A 16 -5.87 8.01 9.96
N VAL A 17 -4.86 8.01 9.08
CA VAL A 17 -5.02 7.96 7.62
C VAL A 17 -4.68 6.57 7.11
N THR A 18 -5.58 5.99 6.32
CA THR A 18 -5.42 4.67 5.72
C THR A 18 -4.85 4.77 4.30
N TYR A 19 -3.89 3.91 4.01
CA TYR A 19 -3.23 3.76 2.72
C TYR A 19 -3.27 2.29 2.29
N LEU A 20 -3.92 2.00 1.17
CA LEU A 20 -3.82 0.70 0.51
C LEU A 20 -2.55 0.68 -0.33
N LEU A 21 -1.61 -0.20 -0.02
CA LEU A 21 -0.38 -0.33 -0.79
C LEU A 21 -0.67 -0.92 -2.17
N ALA A 22 0.12 -0.51 -3.16
CA ALA A 22 0.17 -1.23 -4.43
C ALA A 22 0.58 -2.70 -4.21
N GLN A 23 0.26 -3.57 -5.17
CA GLN A 23 0.74 -4.95 -5.12
C GLN A 23 2.27 -5.02 -5.20
N ASP A 24 2.82 -6.17 -4.76
CA ASP A 24 4.24 -6.51 -4.82
C ASP A 24 5.20 -5.53 -4.11
N GLN A 25 4.69 -4.70 -3.19
CA GLN A 25 5.54 -3.92 -2.30
C GLN A 25 6.31 -4.87 -1.37
N ASP A 26 7.62 -4.65 -1.26
CA ASP A 26 8.44 -5.34 -0.27
C ASP A 26 8.11 -4.82 1.14
N LEU A 27 7.31 -5.60 1.85
CA LEU A 27 6.79 -5.22 3.16
C LEU A 27 7.88 -5.22 4.24
N ASP A 28 8.88 -6.10 4.12
CA ASP A 28 9.96 -6.20 5.09
C ASP A 28 10.93 -5.03 4.91
N GLU A 29 11.20 -4.64 3.67
CA GLU A 29 11.91 -3.41 3.34
C GLU A 29 11.20 -2.17 3.89
N LEU A 30 9.88 -2.10 3.73
CA LEU A 30 9.09 -0.96 4.22
C LEU A 30 9.11 -0.88 5.76
N LYS A 31 8.94 -2.00 6.46
CA LYS A 31 9.06 -2.06 7.93
C LYS A 31 10.43 -1.60 8.39
N ARG A 32 11.50 -2.07 7.74
CA ARG A 32 12.87 -1.67 8.10
C ARG A 32 13.07 -0.16 7.95
N ARG A 33 12.61 0.43 6.85
CA ARG A 33 12.68 1.90 6.64
C ARG A 33 11.88 2.68 7.69
N ILE A 34 10.73 2.17 8.13
CA ILE A 34 9.94 2.75 9.22
C ILE A 34 10.71 2.68 10.55
N GLU A 35 11.31 1.54 10.87
CA GLU A 35 12.11 1.34 12.09
C GLU A 35 13.35 2.25 12.10
N GLU A 36 14.05 2.37 10.96
CA GLU A 36 15.17 3.29 10.78
C GLU A 36 14.74 4.76 10.98
N ALA A 37 13.58 5.15 10.46
CA ALA A 37 13.04 6.51 10.66
C ALA A 37 12.80 6.80 12.15
N VAL A 38 12.21 5.85 12.88
CA VAL A 38 11.93 5.95 14.32
C VAL A 38 13.20 5.93 15.17
N ALA A 39 14.29 5.33 14.70
CA ALA A 39 15.59 5.38 15.38
C ALA A 39 16.24 6.78 15.36
N THR A 40 15.68 7.73 14.62
CA THR A 40 16.14 9.14 14.54
C THR A 40 15.12 10.11 15.16
N ALA A 41 15.27 11.42 14.91
CA ALA A 41 14.22 12.39 15.22
C ALA A 41 13.00 12.30 14.28
N GLY A 42 13.16 11.58 13.16
CA GLY A 42 12.16 11.34 12.13
C GLY A 42 12.70 11.56 10.72
N THR A 43 12.22 10.78 9.76
CA THR A 43 12.57 10.89 8.33
C THR A 43 11.36 10.65 7.46
N PHE A 44 11.43 11.06 6.19
CA PHE A 44 10.41 10.67 5.22
C PHE A 44 10.61 9.21 4.80
N VAL A 45 9.50 8.47 4.70
CA VAL A 45 9.43 7.12 4.15
C VAL A 45 8.50 7.14 2.95
N ASP A 46 9.02 6.71 1.81
CA ASP A 46 8.30 6.66 0.55
C ASP A 46 7.71 5.26 0.30
N PHE A 47 6.45 5.23 -0.12
CA PHE A 47 5.76 4.01 -0.56
C PHE A 47 4.72 4.33 -1.63
N VAL A 48 4.35 3.32 -2.42
CA VAL A 48 3.36 3.45 -3.48
C VAL A 48 2.02 2.89 -3.02
N VAL A 49 0.96 3.67 -3.19
CA VAL A 49 -0.42 3.26 -2.89
C VAL A 49 -1.18 2.91 -4.16
N VAL A 50 -2.30 2.21 -4.01
CA VAL A 50 -3.27 1.93 -5.10
C VAL A 50 -3.58 3.21 -5.87
N GLY A 51 -3.68 3.10 -7.20
CA GLY A 51 -3.78 4.24 -8.10
C GLY A 51 -2.43 4.90 -8.40
N ASN A 52 -1.33 4.21 -8.06
CA ASN A 52 0.03 4.49 -8.53
C ASN A 52 0.57 5.83 -8.07
N ARG A 53 0.10 6.22 -6.90
CA ARG A 53 0.47 7.46 -6.26
C ARG A 53 1.59 7.17 -5.28
N GLN A 54 2.73 7.82 -5.48
CA GLN A 54 3.77 7.84 -4.47
C GLN A 54 3.33 8.71 -3.28
N VAL A 55 3.50 8.18 -2.08
CA VAL A 55 3.23 8.87 -0.82
C VAL A 55 4.54 8.96 -0.05
N SER A 56 4.90 10.18 0.37
CA SER A 56 6.02 10.45 1.27
C SER A 56 5.46 10.83 2.63
N LEU A 57 5.62 9.94 3.61
CA LEU A 57 5.12 10.15 4.97
C LEU A 57 6.29 10.51 5.90
N LEU A 58 6.18 11.61 6.64
CA LEU A 58 7.12 11.90 7.72
C LEU A 58 6.85 10.96 8.90
N VAL A 59 7.75 10.01 9.13
CA VAL A 59 7.69 9.06 10.23
C VAL A 59 8.55 9.58 11.37
N THR A 60 7.99 9.65 12.57
CA THR A 60 8.67 10.10 13.78
C THR A 60 8.49 9.09 14.91
N PRO A 61 9.27 9.17 16.01
CA PRO A 61 9.03 8.33 17.19
C PRO A 61 7.65 8.45 17.84
N ARG A 62 6.85 9.47 17.46
CA ARG A 62 5.48 9.67 17.96
C ARG A 62 4.39 9.20 16.99
N SER A 63 4.75 8.87 15.74
CA SER A 63 3.81 8.40 14.74
C SER A 63 3.21 7.07 15.17
N ARG A 64 1.89 6.92 15.02
CA ARG A 64 1.20 5.66 15.29
C ARG A 64 0.90 4.98 13.98
N MET A 65 1.48 3.81 13.79
CA MET A 65 1.35 3.05 12.55
C MET A 65 0.90 1.61 12.82
N SER A 66 0.00 1.09 12.00
CA SER A 66 -0.29 -0.34 11.92
C SER A 66 -0.26 -0.80 10.47
N ILE A 67 0.22 -2.02 10.27
CA ILE A 67 0.26 -2.68 8.97
C ILE A 67 -0.66 -3.91 9.06
N SER A 68 -1.64 -3.98 8.17
CA SER A 68 -2.56 -5.11 8.06
C SER A 68 -2.35 -5.81 6.73
N VAL A 69 -2.26 -7.14 6.75
CA VAL A 69 -2.21 -7.97 5.54
C VAL A 69 -3.43 -8.87 5.53
N ALA A 70 -4.20 -8.82 4.46
CA ALA A 70 -5.42 -9.62 4.32
C ALA A 70 -5.40 -10.39 3.00
N THR A 71 -5.95 -11.61 3.03
CA THR A 71 -6.35 -12.32 1.81
C THR A 71 -7.77 -11.89 1.47
N VAL A 72 -7.94 -11.17 0.36
CA VAL A 72 -9.23 -10.67 -0.11
C VAL A 72 -9.65 -11.39 -1.38
N LEU A 73 -10.93 -11.28 -1.75
CA LEU A 73 -11.39 -11.75 -3.06
C LEU A 73 -10.67 -10.96 -4.16
N PHE A 74 -10.30 -11.65 -5.23
CA PHE A 74 -9.63 -11.03 -6.37
C PHE A 74 -10.51 -9.91 -6.95
N ASP A 75 -10.00 -8.68 -6.91
CA ASP A 75 -10.59 -7.53 -7.59
C ASP A 75 -9.80 -7.28 -8.87
N ALA A 76 -10.45 -7.44 -10.03
CA ALA A 76 -9.80 -7.21 -11.32
C ALA A 76 -9.37 -5.74 -11.54
N ARG A 77 -9.80 -4.83 -10.66
CA ARG A 77 -9.39 -3.41 -10.66
C ARG A 77 -8.12 -3.16 -9.84
N ASP A 78 -7.66 -4.11 -9.03
CA ASP A 78 -6.52 -3.95 -8.13
C ASP A 78 -5.30 -4.72 -8.67
N THR A 79 -4.77 -4.26 -9.81
CA THR A 79 -3.72 -4.94 -10.58
C THR A 79 -2.29 -4.58 -10.15
N GLY A 80 -2.10 -3.52 -9.37
CA GLY A 80 -0.77 -2.98 -9.04
C GLY A 80 -0.01 -2.37 -10.23
N ASP A 81 -0.62 -2.28 -11.41
CA ASP A 81 -0.03 -1.73 -12.62
C ASP A 81 0.08 -0.21 -12.53
N VAL A 82 1.32 0.31 -12.49
CA VAL A 82 1.58 1.74 -12.28
C VAL A 82 1.23 2.66 -13.44
N ASP A 83 1.15 2.09 -14.63
CA ASP A 83 1.07 2.83 -15.88
C ASP A 83 -0.39 2.99 -16.36
N PHE A 84 -1.32 2.18 -15.84
CA PHE A 84 -2.74 2.22 -16.19
C PHE A 84 -3.66 2.22 -14.94
N PRO A 85 -3.67 3.32 -14.16
CA PRO A 85 -4.45 3.43 -12.91
C PRO A 85 -5.97 3.42 -13.13
N PHE A 86 -6.41 3.71 -14.35
CA PHE A 86 -7.80 3.61 -14.78
C PHE A 86 -7.86 2.54 -15.85
N GLY A 87 -8.32 1.35 -15.47
CA GLY A 87 -8.71 0.30 -16.40
C GLY A 87 -10.11 -0.16 -16.02
N GLY A 88 -11.09 0.03 -16.90
CA GLY A 88 -12.46 -0.42 -16.66
C GLY A 88 -13.40 -0.33 -17.86
N HIS A 89 -14.67 -0.69 -17.66
CA HIS A 89 -15.73 -0.68 -18.68
C HIS A 89 -15.94 0.68 -19.39
N TYR A 90 -15.35 1.77 -18.88
CA TYR A 90 -15.52 3.12 -19.39
C TYR A 90 -14.38 3.60 -20.32
N ASP A 91 -13.29 2.83 -20.49
CA ASP A 91 -12.16 3.18 -21.36
C ASP A 91 -12.33 2.70 -22.82
N LEU A 92 -13.48 2.13 -23.17
CA LEU A 92 -13.76 1.56 -24.50
C LEU A 92 -14.64 2.47 -25.39
N LEU A 93 -14.66 3.78 -25.15
CA LEU A 93 -15.42 4.75 -25.95
C LEU A 93 -14.54 5.54 -26.92
#